data_AF-A0A6V8D426-F1
#
_entry.id   AF-A0A6V8D426-F1
#
_cell.length_a   1.000
_cell.length_b   1.000
_cell.length_c   1.000
_cell.angle_alpha   90.00
_cell.angle_beta   90.00
_cell.angle_gamma   90.00
#
_symmetry.space_group_name_H-M   'P 1'
#
loop_
_entity.id
_entity.type
_entity.pdbx_description
1 polymer ?
#
loop_
_entity_poly.entity_id
_entity_poly.type
_entity_poly.pdbx_seq_one_letter_code
_entity_poly.pdbx_strand_id
1 'polypeptide(L)'
;PDMDGWDRDGDGAAVYEDLVFNTRVIQIYKNIGDTVAEGETVVRAEYTKAGGQTEFVSIKATSSGTVYQMYVSVDQIITSRDTVWFVVVEDNERFTNQDEYEAKYKNNERFDENGQPNLIIGRSTDPMDSDTDNDGLIDGIEVFGWEILVVNRGVEITLVVSDPGLPDTDGDGLSDFLEYSSLCDSGSNASNPDTDGDGLDDQFEATGGGGTLQWPVGSGEAYTTSPCAFDTDNDGLEDGEEVIIGKDGFLTHANNSDTDGDGLKDGNEVLYIPRPFQEQTHPLVNDTDGDGMLDGWEMQVQSEEDNTNSHSLWVATSSWNLPNCVPTQTNNCAKDPGGYIWINTLGGFVQEKQFEVSEMNLSGFSVPNNPLCDCNGRWALDPSDQSGISRLPDATYDIDNDSLMNGAEAPDKWNTNPVDKDSDGDLLFDGWEVKYSQYAIESGLVDNASLSAYGARGVLDPSMIDSDLDGIDDGQEDPDEDGLNQTGLLKRYCPGYDDPSNAECHIDINTPDGKQFYDNLANYTNYEEMQNNTNPVSNDTDGDEWNDGPEVYFQDHDSDGMATGWEYHFDFDPYDAADRMFDTDGDGHVNYCEYKWDTNPRDPISFPGQGELCDPFA
;
A
#
# COMPACT_ATOMS: atom_id res chain seq x y z
N PRO A 1 -10.11 -47.43 33.99
CA PRO A 1 -9.80 -46.30 33.12
C PRO A 1 -10.73 -45.13 33.43
N ASP A 2 -10.22 -44.18 34.21
CA ASP A 2 -10.22 -42.72 33.95
C ASP A 2 -10.68 -42.25 32.55
N MET A 3 -10.31 -42.93 31.45
CA MET A 3 -10.70 -42.56 30.07
C MET A 3 -10.15 -41.19 29.65
N ASP A 4 -8.85 -41.01 29.84
CA ASP A 4 -8.02 -39.82 29.58
C ASP A 4 -7.33 -39.80 28.20
N GLY A 5 -7.50 -40.83 27.37
CA GLY A 5 -7.11 -40.80 25.96
C GLY A 5 -7.82 -39.71 25.13
N TRP A 6 -7.16 -39.24 24.07
CA TRP A 6 -7.58 -38.12 23.25
C TRP A 6 -7.40 -38.41 21.74
N ASP A 7 -8.29 -37.88 20.91
CA ASP A 7 -8.29 -37.98 19.44
C ASP A 7 -7.23 -37.04 18.85
N ARG A 8 -6.04 -37.57 18.54
CA ARG A 8 -4.85 -36.77 18.26
C ARG A 8 -4.82 -36.31 16.81
N ASP A 9 -5.25 -37.15 15.87
CA ASP A 9 -5.31 -36.77 14.46
C ASP A 9 -6.63 -36.11 14.04
N GLY A 10 -7.58 -36.01 14.98
CA GLY A 10 -8.85 -35.31 14.80
C GLY A 10 -9.84 -36.06 13.90
N ASP A 11 -9.61 -37.36 13.66
CA ASP A 11 -10.45 -38.18 12.80
C ASP A 11 -11.65 -38.81 13.55
N GLY A 12 -11.61 -38.78 14.88
CA GLY A 12 -12.59 -39.40 15.78
C GLY A 12 -13.85 -38.58 16.03
N ALA A 13 -13.84 -37.28 15.71
CA ALA A 13 -14.96 -36.37 15.91
C ALA A 13 -16.10 -36.59 14.91
N ALA A 14 -17.29 -36.97 15.41
CA ALA A 14 -18.46 -37.18 14.57
C ALA A 14 -19.38 -35.95 14.55
N VAL A 15 -19.50 -35.31 13.38
CA VAL A 15 -20.40 -34.19 13.11
C VAL A 15 -21.55 -34.59 12.17
N TYR A 16 -22.55 -33.71 12.02
CA TYR A 16 -23.58 -33.86 10.98
C TYR A 16 -23.41 -32.78 9.91
N GLU A 17 -22.52 -33.01 8.96
CA GLU A 17 -22.14 -32.05 7.91
C GLU A 17 -23.32 -31.64 7.02
N ASP A 18 -24.23 -32.58 6.74
CA ASP A 18 -25.42 -32.39 5.91
C ASP A 18 -26.59 -31.70 6.65
N LEU A 19 -26.33 -31.05 7.80
CA LEU A 19 -27.38 -30.38 8.58
C LEU A 19 -27.96 -29.19 7.80
N VAL A 20 -29.19 -29.37 7.33
CA VAL A 20 -30.01 -28.32 6.68
C VAL A 20 -31.16 -27.85 7.59
N PHE A 21 -31.61 -28.70 8.52
CA PHE A 21 -32.73 -28.42 9.42
C PHE A 21 -32.36 -28.73 10.87
N ASN A 22 -32.99 -28.03 11.81
CA ASN A 22 -32.86 -28.32 13.24
C ASN A 22 -33.16 -29.79 13.50
N THR A 23 -32.19 -30.48 14.08
CA THR A 23 -32.19 -31.93 14.19
C THR A 23 -32.24 -32.31 15.66
N ARG A 24 -33.24 -33.09 16.06
CA ARG A 24 -33.45 -33.53 17.45
C ARG A 24 -32.89 -34.93 17.66
N VAL A 25 -32.06 -35.09 18.68
CA VAL A 25 -31.51 -36.38 19.09
C VAL A 25 -32.63 -37.24 19.67
N ILE A 26 -32.82 -38.45 19.14
CA ILE A 26 -33.90 -39.35 19.59
C ILE A 26 -33.39 -40.56 20.36
N GLN A 27 -32.17 -41.03 20.05
CA GLN A 27 -31.63 -42.22 20.68
C GLN A 27 -30.10 -42.26 20.56
N ILE A 28 -29.44 -42.61 21.66
CA ILE A 28 -28.01 -42.92 21.70
C ILE A 28 -27.91 -44.46 21.81
N TYR A 29 -27.27 -45.11 20.84
CA TYR A 29 -27.09 -46.56 20.78
C TYR A 29 -25.82 -47.05 21.47
N LYS A 30 -24.81 -46.19 21.55
CA LYS A 30 -23.49 -46.45 22.13
C LYS A 30 -23.17 -45.34 23.11
N ASN A 31 -22.85 -45.71 24.35
CA ASN A 31 -22.52 -44.79 25.41
C ASN A 31 -21.00 -44.64 25.54
N ILE A 32 -20.57 -43.69 26.36
CA ILE A 32 -19.16 -43.54 26.74
C ILE A 32 -18.63 -44.89 27.27
N GLY A 33 -17.48 -45.31 26.76
CA GLY A 33 -16.82 -46.59 27.06
C GLY A 33 -17.21 -47.76 26.15
N ASP A 34 -18.20 -47.61 25.25
CA ASP A 34 -18.55 -48.64 24.27
C ASP A 34 -17.61 -48.60 23.05
N THR A 35 -17.12 -49.77 22.61
CA THR A 35 -16.36 -49.91 21.37
C THR A 35 -17.28 -49.89 20.15
N VAL A 36 -16.85 -49.20 19.10
CA VAL A 36 -17.55 -49.01 17.82
C VAL A 36 -16.61 -49.27 16.65
N ALA A 37 -17.16 -49.83 15.57
CA ALA A 37 -16.44 -49.91 14.30
C ALA A 37 -16.73 -48.67 13.43
N GLU A 38 -15.79 -48.32 12.56
CA GLU A 38 -15.97 -47.27 11.54
C GLU A 38 -17.29 -47.50 10.78
N GLY A 39 -18.11 -46.46 10.66
CA GLY A 39 -19.42 -46.51 10.01
C GLY A 39 -20.55 -47.16 10.83
N GLU A 40 -20.30 -47.58 12.08
CA GLU A 40 -21.34 -48.06 13.00
C GLU A 40 -22.18 -46.89 13.52
N THR A 41 -23.50 -47.06 13.59
CA THR A 41 -24.40 -46.02 14.09
C THR A 41 -24.28 -45.87 15.61
N VAL A 42 -23.88 -44.69 16.06
CA VAL A 42 -23.75 -44.34 17.49
C VAL A 42 -24.97 -43.58 17.98
N VAL A 43 -25.42 -42.58 17.21
CA VAL A 43 -26.56 -41.73 17.56
C VAL A 43 -27.57 -41.71 16.44
N ARG A 44 -28.84 -41.67 16.80
CA ARG A 44 -29.96 -41.45 15.88
C ARG A 44 -30.70 -40.19 16.25
N ALA A 45 -31.04 -39.43 15.22
CA ALA A 45 -31.77 -38.20 15.33
C ALA A 45 -32.89 -38.11 14.29
N GLU A 46 -33.76 -37.12 14.46
CA GLU A 46 -34.85 -36.82 13.55
C GLU A 46 -34.90 -35.33 13.22
N TYR A 47 -35.31 -34.98 12.01
CA TYR A 47 -35.56 -33.60 11.62
C TYR A 47 -36.85 -33.51 10.81
N THR A 48 -37.48 -32.34 10.82
CA THR A 48 -38.76 -32.11 10.15
C THR A 48 -38.58 -31.19 8.95
N LYS A 49 -38.92 -31.67 7.75
CA LYS A 49 -38.86 -30.89 6.51
C LYS A 49 -40.03 -29.90 6.41
N ALA A 50 -39.87 -28.87 5.57
CA ALA A 50 -40.96 -27.97 5.19
C ALA A 50 -42.14 -28.79 4.59
N GLY A 51 -43.24 -28.90 5.35
CA GLY A 51 -44.35 -29.80 5.04
C GLY A 51 -44.74 -30.77 6.17
N GLY A 52 -44.00 -30.79 7.29
CA GLY A 52 -44.37 -31.53 8.50
C GLY A 52 -44.05 -33.04 8.45
N GLN A 53 -43.27 -33.49 7.47
CA GLN A 53 -42.76 -34.86 7.42
C GLN A 53 -41.45 -34.97 8.20
N THR A 54 -41.40 -35.94 9.12
CA THR A 54 -40.22 -36.26 9.93
C THR A 54 -39.40 -37.34 9.24
N GLU A 55 -38.09 -37.10 9.12
CA GLU A 55 -37.11 -38.08 8.64
C GLU A 55 -36.06 -38.36 9.72
N PHE A 56 -35.44 -39.55 9.64
CA PHE A 56 -34.42 -39.99 10.59
C PHE A 56 -33.04 -39.94 9.96
N VAL A 57 -32.06 -39.49 10.75
CA VAL A 57 -30.65 -39.52 10.42
C VAL A 57 -29.90 -40.36 11.45
N SER A 58 -28.86 -41.05 11.01
CA SER A 58 -27.98 -41.86 11.84
C SER A 58 -26.58 -41.27 11.76
N ILE A 59 -26.07 -40.78 12.88
CA ILE A 59 -24.70 -40.31 13.01
C ILE A 59 -23.85 -41.53 13.34
N LYS A 60 -22.81 -41.74 12.52
CA LYS A 60 -21.96 -42.92 12.54
C LYS A 60 -20.58 -42.57 13.07
N ALA A 61 -19.90 -43.54 13.65
CA ALA A 61 -18.50 -43.41 14.02
C ALA A 61 -17.64 -43.15 12.77
N THR A 62 -16.74 -42.18 12.85
CA THR A 62 -15.81 -41.77 11.80
C THR A 62 -14.57 -42.66 11.73
N SER A 63 -14.14 -43.21 12.88
CA SER A 63 -13.06 -44.19 13.01
C SER A 63 -13.48 -45.41 13.86
N SER A 64 -12.61 -46.43 13.93
CA SER A 64 -12.85 -47.61 14.76
C SER A 64 -12.14 -47.45 16.10
N GLY A 65 -12.91 -47.44 17.20
CA GLY A 65 -12.34 -47.16 18.51
C GLY A 65 -13.36 -47.22 19.62
N THR A 66 -13.10 -46.49 20.70
CA THR A 66 -14.01 -46.41 21.85
C THR A 66 -14.61 -45.02 21.95
N VAL A 67 -15.90 -44.92 22.27
CA VAL A 67 -16.56 -43.62 22.47
C VAL A 67 -16.06 -43.02 23.79
N TYR A 68 -15.27 -41.96 23.75
CA TYR A 68 -14.71 -41.31 24.95
C TYR A 68 -15.56 -40.12 25.40
N GLN A 69 -16.10 -39.36 24.46
CA GLN A 69 -16.91 -38.17 24.75
C GLN A 69 -18.27 -38.25 24.06
N MET A 70 -19.30 -37.74 24.73
CA MET A 70 -20.66 -37.64 24.21
C MET A 70 -21.20 -36.25 24.55
N TYR A 71 -21.25 -35.37 23.56
CA TYR A 71 -21.67 -33.97 23.70
C TYR A 71 -23.17 -33.77 23.52
N VAL A 72 -23.88 -34.84 23.13
CA VAL A 72 -25.32 -34.80 22.88
C VAL A 72 -26.11 -35.63 23.88
N SER A 73 -27.30 -35.16 24.19
CA SER A 73 -28.27 -35.85 25.04
C SER A 73 -29.57 -36.12 24.29
N VAL A 74 -30.29 -37.16 24.70
CA VAL A 74 -31.62 -37.45 24.12
C VAL A 74 -32.53 -36.25 24.32
N ASP A 75 -33.28 -35.88 23.28
CA ASP A 75 -34.13 -34.71 23.15
C ASP A 75 -33.44 -33.36 22.91
N GLN A 76 -32.10 -33.31 22.86
CA GLN A 76 -31.35 -32.11 22.47
C GLN A 76 -31.59 -31.75 20.99
N ILE A 77 -31.68 -30.46 20.71
CA ILE A 77 -31.83 -29.93 19.35
C ILE A 77 -30.48 -29.34 18.91
N ILE A 78 -29.96 -29.86 17.80
CA ILE A 78 -28.73 -29.40 17.17
C ILE A 78 -29.09 -28.47 16.02
N THR A 79 -28.43 -27.31 15.99
CA THR A 79 -28.68 -26.23 15.04
C THR A 79 -27.47 -25.85 14.21
N SER A 80 -26.26 -26.29 14.59
CA SER A 80 -25.04 -26.08 13.81
C SER A 80 -24.51 -27.41 13.26
N ARG A 81 -23.96 -27.36 12.04
CA ARG A 81 -23.30 -28.50 11.39
C ARG A 81 -21.92 -28.79 12.01
N ASP A 82 -21.30 -27.79 12.62
CA ASP A 82 -19.97 -27.87 13.23
C ASP A 82 -20.04 -28.38 14.68
N THR A 83 -21.24 -28.63 15.21
CA THR A 83 -21.38 -29.23 16.54
C THR A 83 -20.91 -30.68 16.48
N VAL A 84 -19.84 -31.01 17.20
CA VAL A 84 -19.39 -32.39 17.44
C VAL A 84 -20.40 -33.10 18.33
N TRP A 85 -20.82 -34.31 17.93
CA TRP A 85 -21.84 -35.08 18.66
C TRP A 85 -21.21 -36.01 19.69
N PHE A 86 -20.13 -36.69 19.29
CA PHE A 86 -19.34 -37.59 20.11
C PHE A 86 -17.95 -37.72 19.47
N VAL A 87 -16.97 -38.17 20.25
CA VAL A 87 -15.61 -38.43 19.81
C VAL A 87 -15.27 -39.89 20.06
N VAL A 88 -14.75 -40.55 19.04
CA VAL A 88 -14.24 -41.93 19.10
C VAL A 88 -12.72 -41.85 19.14
N VAL A 89 -12.11 -42.42 20.16
CA VAL A 89 -10.64 -42.48 20.28
C VAL A 89 -10.19 -43.86 19.81
N GLU A 90 -9.27 -43.90 18.85
CA GLU A 90 -8.72 -45.13 18.30
C GLU A 90 -7.87 -45.89 19.33
N ASP A 91 -7.71 -47.21 19.18
CA ASP A 91 -6.95 -48.02 20.14
C ASP A 91 -5.48 -47.58 20.32
N ASN A 92 -4.88 -46.94 19.32
CA ASN A 92 -3.52 -46.36 19.31
C ASN A 92 -3.42 -44.98 19.98
N GLU A 93 -4.55 -44.33 20.26
CA GLU A 93 -4.64 -43.00 20.84
C GLU A 93 -5.21 -43.02 22.27
N ARG A 94 -5.62 -44.20 22.72
CA ARG A 94 -6.01 -44.42 24.09
C ARG A 94 -4.79 -44.31 25.00
N PHE A 95 -4.92 -43.50 26.04
CA PHE A 95 -4.07 -43.61 27.21
C PHE A 95 -4.72 -44.64 28.15
N THR A 96 -3.98 -45.69 28.50
CA THR A 96 -4.50 -46.77 29.35
C THR A 96 -3.80 -46.78 30.68
N ASN A 97 -4.40 -47.39 31.70
CA ASN A 97 -3.77 -47.55 33.01
C ASN A 97 -2.41 -48.27 32.98
N GLN A 98 -2.12 -49.03 31.91
CA GLN A 98 -0.79 -49.59 31.67
C GLN A 98 0.17 -48.53 31.14
N ASP A 99 -0.27 -47.70 30.19
CA ASP A 99 0.49 -46.60 29.60
C ASP A 99 0.80 -45.54 30.67
N GLU A 100 -0.18 -45.16 31.49
CA GLU A 100 -0.03 -44.31 32.67
C GLU A 100 1.02 -44.83 33.65
N TYR A 101 0.96 -46.13 33.96
CA TYR A 101 1.97 -46.77 34.80
C TYR A 101 3.36 -46.76 34.14
N GLU A 102 3.43 -46.87 32.82
CA GLU A 102 4.66 -46.92 32.04
C GLU A 102 5.23 -45.55 31.70
N ALA A 103 4.43 -44.48 31.71
CA ALA A 103 4.80 -43.11 31.36
C ALA A 103 5.93 -42.54 32.24
N LYS A 104 6.05 -43.03 33.48
CA LYS A 104 7.20 -42.73 34.37
C LYS A 104 8.54 -43.28 33.89
N TYR A 105 8.58 -44.12 32.85
CA TYR A 105 9.79 -44.75 32.33
C TYR A 105 10.10 -44.32 30.90
N LYS A 106 11.36 -44.04 30.60
CA LYS A 106 11.79 -43.65 29.25
C LYS A 106 11.70 -44.84 28.30
N ASN A 107 11.08 -44.64 27.13
CA ASN A 107 10.76 -45.67 26.14
C ASN A 107 9.93 -46.84 26.72
N ASN A 108 9.16 -46.63 27.79
CA ASN A 108 8.46 -47.66 28.55
C ASN A 108 9.41 -48.75 29.13
N GLU A 109 10.71 -48.46 29.25
CA GLU A 109 11.70 -49.40 29.76
C GLU A 109 12.00 -49.14 31.24
N ARG A 110 11.75 -50.11 32.10
CA ARG A 110 11.94 -49.96 33.56
C ARG A 110 13.40 -49.69 33.97
N PHE A 111 14.36 -50.15 33.18
CA PHE A 111 15.80 -50.03 33.47
C PHE A 111 16.57 -49.65 32.21
N ASP A 112 17.62 -48.85 32.38
CA ASP A 112 18.54 -48.49 31.31
C ASP A 112 19.49 -49.66 30.97
N GLU A 113 20.34 -49.48 29.95
CA GLU A 113 21.35 -50.48 29.56
C GLU A 113 22.31 -50.89 30.70
N ASN A 114 22.35 -50.11 31.79
CA ASN A 114 23.20 -50.32 32.97
C ASN A 114 22.45 -50.91 34.18
N GLY A 115 21.14 -51.20 34.04
CA GLY A 115 20.30 -51.74 35.11
C GLY A 115 19.88 -50.71 36.16
N GLN A 116 20.02 -49.41 35.89
CA GLN A 116 19.46 -48.33 36.72
C GLN A 116 18.02 -48.02 36.29
N PRO A 117 17.13 -47.60 37.20
CA PRO A 117 15.78 -47.17 36.83
C PRO A 117 15.82 -46.06 35.78
N ASN A 118 15.18 -46.27 34.63
CA ASN A 118 15.16 -45.35 33.50
C ASN A 118 13.94 -44.43 33.61
N LEU A 119 13.89 -43.61 34.66
CA LEU A 119 12.73 -42.76 34.97
C LEU A 119 12.71 -41.51 34.09
N ILE A 120 11.52 -41.13 33.61
CA ILE A 120 11.25 -39.76 33.15
C ILE A 120 10.67 -39.01 34.37
N ILE A 121 11.33 -37.94 34.78
CA ILE A 121 10.83 -37.06 35.82
C ILE A 121 9.72 -36.23 35.19
N GLY A 122 8.56 -36.15 35.86
CA GLY A 122 7.44 -35.33 35.42
C GLY A 122 6.54 -35.94 34.33
N ARG A 123 6.30 -37.25 34.38
CA ARG A 123 5.38 -37.97 33.49
C ARG A 123 4.59 -39.07 34.22
N SER A 124 4.39 -38.91 35.53
CA SER A 124 3.76 -39.93 36.36
C SER A 124 2.33 -39.53 36.70
N THR A 125 1.36 -40.27 36.20
CA THR A 125 -0.07 -40.01 36.38
C THR A 125 -0.68 -40.95 37.43
N ASP A 126 -1.86 -40.60 37.98
CA ASP A 126 -2.67 -41.46 38.83
C ASP A 126 -3.68 -42.26 37.98
N PRO A 127 -3.54 -43.60 37.84
CA PRO A 127 -4.43 -44.42 37.01
C PRO A 127 -5.88 -44.57 37.46
N MET A 128 -6.37 -43.68 38.31
CA MET A 128 -7.75 -43.59 38.75
C MET A 128 -8.30 -42.16 38.64
N ASP A 129 -7.45 -41.21 38.27
CA ASP A 129 -7.76 -39.81 38.03
C ASP A 129 -7.43 -39.49 36.58
N SER A 130 -8.26 -38.74 35.88
CA SER A 130 -8.02 -38.43 34.45
C SER A 130 -7.21 -37.14 34.26
N ASP A 131 -6.96 -36.43 35.35
CA ASP A 131 -6.33 -35.12 35.46
C ASP A 131 -5.63 -35.13 36.84
N THR A 132 -4.37 -35.56 36.85
CA THR A 132 -3.65 -35.95 38.06
C THR A 132 -3.38 -34.76 38.99
N ASP A 133 -3.21 -33.56 38.44
CA ASP A 133 -2.88 -32.35 39.20
C ASP A 133 -4.04 -31.34 39.33
N ASN A 134 -5.17 -31.63 38.67
CA ASN A 134 -6.43 -30.91 38.73
C ASN A 134 -6.37 -29.48 38.15
N ASP A 135 -5.57 -29.29 37.10
CA ASP A 135 -5.48 -28.02 36.37
C ASP A 135 -6.55 -27.88 35.27
N GLY A 136 -7.19 -29.00 34.88
CA GLY A 136 -8.24 -29.10 33.87
C GLY A 136 -7.79 -29.67 32.52
N LEU A 137 -6.48 -29.89 32.32
CA LEU A 137 -5.91 -30.64 31.23
C LEU A 137 -5.89 -32.12 31.61
N ILE A 138 -6.16 -33.01 30.64
CA ILE A 138 -6.18 -34.45 30.94
C ILE A 138 -4.80 -35.05 30.72
N ASP A 139 -4.41 -35.98 31.58
CA ASP A 139 -3.11 -36.64 31.60
C ASP A 139 -2.67 -37.17 30.21
N GLY A 140 -3.63 -37.66 29.42
CA GLY A 140 -3.37 -38.14 28.07
C GLY A 140 -2.91 -37.04 27.09
N ILE A 141 -3.46 -35.83 27.18
CA ILE A 141 -3.04 -34.70 26.34
C ILE A 141 -1.62 -34.26 26.73
N GLU A 142 -1.34 -34.17 28.03
CA GLU A 142 -0.05 -33.74 28.56
C GLU A 142 1.10 -34.68 28.18
N VAL A 143 0.84 -35.98 28.25
CA VAL A 143 1.86 -37.01 27.96
C VAL A 143 2.05 -37.21 26.46
N PHE A 144 0.97 -37.20 25.66
CA PHE A 144 1.05 -37.37 24.21
C PHE A 144 1.47 -36.09 23.48
N GLY A 145 1.08 -34.94 24.01
CA GLY A 145 1.35 -33.62 23.47
C GLY A 145 0.36 -33.16 22.41
N TRP A 146 0.41 -31.86 22.13
CA TRP A 146 -0.35 -31.17 21.09
C TRP A 146 0.57 -30.29 20.25
N GLU A 147 0.15 -29.95 19.03
CA GLU A 147 0.91 -29.09 18.14
C GLU A 147 0.45 -27.64 18.27
N ILE A 148 1.40 -26.73 18.46
CA ILE A 148 1.19 -25.29 18.44
C ILE A 148 1.91 -24.66 17.24
N LEU A 149 1.43 -23.51 16.80
CA LEU A 149 2.08 -22.66 15.81
C LEU A 149 2.75 -21.48 16.54
N VAL A 150 4.07 -21.38 16.39
CA VAL A 150 4.88 -20.29 16.96
C VAL A 150 5.46 -19.47 15.82
N VAL A 151 5.37 -18.15 15.94
CA VAL A 151 6.05 -17.21 15.06
C VAL A 151 7.32 -16.74 15.76
N ASN A 152 8.47 -17.28 15.38
CA ASN A 152 9.80 -16.89 15.86
C ASN A 152 10.74 -16.78 14.66
N ARG A 153 10.88 -15.56 14.12
CA ARG A 153 11.70 -15.28 12.93
C ARG A 153 11.37 -16.21 11.74
N GLY A 154 10.10 -16.61 11.66
CA GLY A 154 9.57 -17.67 10.82
C GLY A 154 8.41 -18.38 11.52
N VAL A 155 7.62 -19.16 10.77
CA VAL A 155 6.51 -19.95 11.34
C VAL A 155 6.99 -21.38 11.60
N GLU A 156 6.94 -21.81 12.85
CA GLU A 156 7.33 -23.16 13.28
C GLU A 156 6.16 -23.89 13.96
N ILE A 157 6.01 -25.19 13.66
CA ILE A 157 5.05 -26.06 14.36
C ILE A 157 5.82 -26.81 15.44
N THR A 158 5.41 -26.64 16.70
CA THR A 158 6.07 -27.20 17.87
C THR A 158 5.15 -28.19 18.57
N LEU A 159 5.66 -29.39 18.85
CA LEU A 159 4.96 -30.37 19.68
C LEU A 159 5.23 -30.06 21.15
N VAL A 160 4.20 -29.64 21.88
CA VAL A 160 4.23 -29.32 23.30
C VAL A 160 3.84 -30.55 24.10
N VAL A 161 4.48 -30.76 25.25
CA VAL A 161 4.11 -31.75 26.26
C VAL A 161 4.21 -31.07 27.62
N SER A 162 3.49 -31.56 28.62
CA SER A 162 3.55 -31.01 29.98
C SER A 162 3.71 -32.11 31.04
N ASP A 163 3.98 -31.73 32.29
CA ASP A 163 4.08 -32.63 33.44
C ASP A 163 2.72 -32.76 34.15
N PRO A 164 2.03 -33.90 34.01
CA PRO A 164 0.69 -34.12 34.59
C PRO A 164 0.65 -34.12 36.13
N GLY A 165 1.80 -33.99 36.78
CA GLY A 165 1.90 -33.83 38.22
C GLY A 165 1.99 -32.37 38.68
N LEU A 166 2.03 -31.41 37.76
CA LEU A 166 2.29 -29.99 38.00
C LEU A 166 1.30 -29.12 37.20
N PRO A 167 0.40 -28.38 37.87
CA PRO A 167 -0.57 -27.52 37.18
C PRO A 167 0.02 -26.36 36.35
N ASP A 168 1.34 -26.22 36.32
CA ASP A 168 2.14 -25.13 35.75
C ASP A 168 3.54 -25.73 35.61
N THR A 169 3.80 -26.31 34.44
CA THR A 169 4.94 -27.19 34.20
C THR A 169 6.25 -26.41 34.12
N ASP A 170 6.25 -25.24 33.49
CA ASP A 170 7.46 -24.41 33.32
C ASP A 170 7.61 -23.29 34.35
N GLY A 171 6.57 -23.00 35.13
CA GLY A 171 6.60 -22.13 36.28
C GLY A 171 6.49 -20.64 35.96
N ASP A 172 5.96 -20.28 34.80
CA ASP A 172 5.76 -18.88 34.37
C ASP A 172 4.51 -18.23 35.03
N GLY A 173 3.63 -19.06 35.59
CA GLY A 173 2.42 -18.65 36.30
C GLY A 173 1.12 -18.75 35.48
N LEU A 174 1.19 -19.23 34.24
CA LEU A 174 0.05 -19.80 33.51
C LEU A 174 -0.08 -21.28 33.89
N SER A 175 -1.27 -21.84 33.68
CA SER A 175 -1.47 -23.27 33.88
C SER A 175 -1.43 -23.97 32.52
N ASP A 176 -0.99 -25.21 32.50
CA ASP A 176 -0.86 -26.00 31.26
C ASP A 176 -2.19 -26.02 30.49
N PHE A 177 -3.32 -26.11 31.19
CA PHE A 177 -4.66 -25.97 30.59
C PHE A 177 -4.91 -24.62 29.90
N LEU A 178 -4.49 -23.50 30.49
CA LEU A 178 -4.70 -22.15 29.91
C LEU A 178 -3.86 -21.97 28.64
N GLU A 179 -2.64 -22.47 28.67
CA GLU A 179 -1.69 -22.46 27.55
C GLU A 179 -2.21 -23.29 26.40
N TYR A 180 -2.73 -24.48 26.68
CA TYR A 180 -3.40 -25.33 25.69
C TYR A 180 -4.65 -24.67 25.09
N SER A 181 -5.47 -23.98 25.88
CA SER A 181 -6.85 -23.66 25.48
C SER A 181 -7.14 -22.22 25.09
N SER A 182 -6.31 -21.23 25.49
CA SER A 182 -6.77 -19.83 25.51
C SER A 182 -5.74 -18.74 25.24
N LEU A 183 -4.44 -19.05 25.18
CA LEU A 183 -3.39 -18.03 25.05
C LEU A 183 -3.08 -17.61 23.62
N CYS A 184 -3.21 -18.54 22.66
CA CYS A 184 -3.03 -18.30 21.22
C CYS A 184 -4.05 -19.14 20.43
N ASP A 185 -4.19 -18.92 19.12
CA ASP A 185 -5.12 -19.68 18.27
C ASP A 185 -4.92 -21.21 18.35
N SER A 186 -3.68 -21.66 18.60
CA SER A 186 -3.30 -23.06 18.83
C SER A 186 -2.77 -23.35 20.23
N GLY A 187 -2.76 -22.36 21.12
CA GLY A 187 -2.10 -22.40 22.43
C GLY A 187 -0.61 -22.02 22.44
N SER A 188 -0.06 -21.79 23.63
CA SER A 188 1.36 -21.53 23.92
C SER A 188 2.05 -22.80 24.47
N ASN A 189 3.33 -22.70 24.84
CA ASN A 189 4.17 -23.83 25.19
C ASN A 189 4.33 -24.02 26.70
N ALA A 190 3.47 -24.85 27.30
CA ALA A 190 3.49 -25.20 28.74
C ALA A 190 4.79 -25.79 29.31
N SER A 191 5.78 -26.10 28.47
CA SER A 191 7.10 -26.56 28.91
C SER A 191 8.21 -25.51 28.73
N ASN A 192 7.88 -24.32 28.26
CA ASN A 192 8.82 -23.25 27.95
C ASN A 192 8.20 -21.89 28.26
N PRO A 193 8.71 -21.16 29.28
CA PRO A 193 8.04 -19.98 29.82
C PRO A 193 8.06 -18.75 28.89
N ASP A 194 8.72 -18.84 27.73
CA ASP A 194 8.90 -17.81 26.70
C ASP A 194 8.78 -18.52 25.34
N THR A 195 7.55 -18.63 24.85
CA THR A 195 7.16 -19.51 23.75
C THR A 195 7.77 -19.08 22.42
N ASP A 196 7.81 -17.79 22.13
CA ASP A 196 8.35 -17.24 20.88
C ASP A 196 9.80 -16.73 20.97
N GLY A 197 10.39 -16.68 22.16
CA GLY A 197 11.81 -16.45 22.37
C GLY A 197 12.25 -15.00 22.15
N ASP A 198 11.36 -14.03 22.35
CA ASP A 198 11.63 -12.60 22.28
C ASP A 198 12.25 -12.04 23.59
N GLY A 199 12.16 -12.81 24.68
CA GLY A 199 12.69 -12.47 26.00
C GLY A 199 11.66 -11.97 27.01
N LEU A 200 10.36 -12.03 26.70
CA LEU A 200 9.24 -11.87 27.62
C LEU A 200 8.66 -13.24 27.97
N ASP A 201 8.18 -13.39 29.21
CA ASP A 201 7.53 -14.64 29.63
C ASP A 201 6.06 -14.64 29.18
N ASP A 202 5.48 -15.79 28.78
CA ASP A 202 4.12 -15.89 28.21
C ASP A 202 3.06 -15.24 29.12
N GLN A 203 3.15 -15.46 30.44
CA GLN A 203 2.26 -14.83 31.41
C GLN A 203 2.36 -13.30 31.41
N PHE A 204 3.58 -12.77 31.26
CA PHE A 204 3.82 -11.32 31.22
C PHE A 204 3.12 -10.72 30.00
N GLU A 205 3.27 -11.35 28.84
CA GLU A 205 2.68 -10.86 27.59
C GLU A 205 1.16 -10.93 27.63
N ALA A 206 0.61 -12.10 27.99
CA ALA A 206 -0.82 -12.36 28.05
C ALA A 206 -1.58 -11.45 29.02
N THR A 207 -0.91 -10.98 30.08
CA THR A 207 -1.52 -10.14 31.11
C THR A 207 -1.04 -8.70 31.10
N GLY A 208 -0.11 -8.34 30.21
CA GLY A 208 0.58 -7.04 30.22
C GLY A 208 1.30 -6.80 31.56
N GLY A 209 2.02 -7.81 32.06
CA GLY A 209 2.66 -7.82 33.38
C GLY A 209 1.67 -7.70 34.54
N GLY A 210 0.47 -8.28 34.42
CA GLY A 210 -0.62 -8.08 35.37
C GLY A 210 -1.19 -6.66 35.35
N GLY A 211 -1.18 -6.01 34.18
CA GLY A 211 -1.61 -4.63 33.95
C GLY A 211 -0.56 -3.57 34.32
N THR A 212 0.71 -3.95 34.48
CA THR A 212 1.82 -3.02 34.70
C THR A 212 2.47 -2.52 33.42
N LEU A 213 2.34 -3.26 32.32
CA LEU A 213 2.74 -2.83 31.00
C LEU A 213 1.77 -1.72 30.57
N GLN A 214 2.28 -0.50 30.58
CA GLN A 214 1.54 0.71 30.25
C GLN A 214 2.43 1.59 29.43
N TRP A 215 1.88 2.11 28.33
CA TRP A 215 2.63 3.03 27.50
C TRP A 215 2.92 4.33 28.29
N PRO A 216 4.19 4.73 28.47
CA PRO A 216 4.55 5.85 29.34
C PRO A 216 4.15 7.21 28.76
N VAL A 217 3.87 7.28 27.46
CA VAL A 217 3.44 8.48 26.74
C VAL A 217 1.91 8.39 26.51
N GLY A 218 1.18 9.51 26.63
CA GLY A 218 -0.29 9.50 26.48
C GLY A 218 -1.08 9.11 27.74
N SER A 219 -2.22 8.42 27.58
CA SER A 219 -3.19 8.09 28.66
C SER A 219 -2.68 7.07 29.68
N GLY A 220 -1.54 6.42 29.44
CA GLY A 220 -1.09 5.26 30.22
C GLY A 220 -1.93 4.02 29.94
N GLU A 221 -2.26 3.80 28.67
CA GLU A 221 -3.09 2.67 28.25
C GLU A 221 -2.32 1.36 28.48
N ALA A 222 -2.99 0.41 29.12
CA ALA A 222 -2.43 -0.91 29.32
C ALA A 222 -2.57 -1.71 28.02
N TYR A 223 -1.51 -2.40 27.65
CA TYR A 223 -1.45 -3.19 26.44
C TYR A 223 -0.79 -4.54 26.71
N THR A 224 -0.92 -5.45 25.75
CA THR A 224 -0.40 -6.82 25.78
C THR A 224 0.28 -7.10 24.45
N THR A 225 1.29 -7.96 24.51
CA THR A 225 1.96 -8.58 23.37
C THR A 225 1.45 -10.01 23.22
N SER A 226 1.86 -10.69 22.16
CA SER A 226 1.40 -12.02 21.79
C SER A 226 2.43 -13.07 22.22
N PRO A 227 2.11 -13.98 23.17
CA PRO A 227 3.03 -15.05 23.62
C PRO A 227 3.57 -16.00 22.54
N CYS A 228 3.01 -15.94 21.34
CA CYS A 228 3.33 -16.86 20.24
C CYS A 228 3.88 -16.12 19.02
N ALA A 229 4.14 -14.82 19.12
CA ALA A 229 4.67 -14.02 18.03
C ALA A 229 5.67 -12.99 18.58
N PHE A 230 6.94 -13.21 18.26
CA PHE A 230 8.08 -12.42 18.75
C PHE A 230 8.05 -10.91 18.39
N ASP A 231 7.11 -10.51 17.54
CA ASP A 231 6.88 -9.18 16.98
C ASP A 231 5.36 -9.08 16.75
N THR A 232 4.65 -8.48 17.71
CA THR A 232 3.19 -8.51 17.77
C THR A 232 2.54 -7.65 16.69
N ASP A 233 3.14 -6.51 16.33
CA ASP A 233 2.60 -5.59 15.32
C ASP A 233 3.27 -5.66 13.94
N ASN A 234 4.27 -6.53 13.80
CA ASN A 234 4.97 -6.85 12.55
C ASN A 234 5.64 -5.63 11.92
N ASP A 235 6.35 -4.86 12.74
CA ASP A 235 7.12 -3.70 12.32
C ASP A 235 8.62 -4.01 12.13
N GLY A 236 9.08 -5.17 12.62
CA GLY A 236 10.44 -5.67 12.53
C GLY A 236 11.25 -5.56 13.82
N LEU A 237 10.73 -4.91 14.86
CA LEU A 237 11.27 -4.93 16.21
C LEU A 237 10.69 -6.11 16.99
N GLU A 238 11.47 -6.63 17.95
CA GLU A 238 11.02 -7.77 18.77
C GLU A 238 10.35 -7.19 20.02
N ASP A 239 9.19 -7.72 20.44
CA ASP A 239 8.38 -7.14 21.52
C ASP A 239 9.21 -6.92 22.81
N GLY A 240 10.09 -7.87 23.14
CA GLY A 240 11.03 -7.78 24.25
C GLY A 240 12.02 -6.60 24.19
N GLU A 241 12.47 -6.19 23.01
CA GLU A 241 13.31 -4.98 22.80
C GLU A 241 12.47 -3.70 22.98
N GLU A 242 11.23 -3.72 22.53
CA GLU A 242 10.35 -2.55 22.59
C GLU A 242 9.84 -2.29 24.01
N VAL A 243 9.61 -3.35 24.79
CA VAL A 243 9.22 -3.28 26.20
C VAL A 243 10.42 -2.98 27.10
N ILE A 244 11.62 -3.43 26.74
CA ILE A 244 12.85 -3.26 27.51
C ILE A 244 13.94 -2.65 26.63
N ILE A 245 14.39 -1.43 26.98
CA ILE A 245 15.46 -0.70 26.26
C ILE A 245 16.58 -1.67 25.88
N GLY A 246 16.73 -1.96 24.60
CA GLY A 246 17.78 -2.85 24.16
C GLY A 246 18.82 -2.13 23.31
N LYS A 247 19.11 -2.64 22.12
CA LYS A 247 20.29 -2.26 21.33
C LYS A 247 20.18 -0.92 20.61
N ASP A 248 19.01 -0.56 20.10
CA ASP A 248 18.82 0.72 19.41
C ASP A 248 18.70 1.89 20.39
N GLY A 249 18.30 1.60 21.64
CA GLY A 249 18.19 2.55 22.73
C GLY A 249 16.84 3.25 22.81
N PHE A 250 15.85 2.83 22.03
CA PHE A 250 14.47 3.32 22.08
C PHE A 250 13.58 2.37 22.89
N LEU A 251 12.39 2.86 23.23
CA LEU A 251 11.28 2.08 23.77
C LEU A 251 10.09 2.49 22.94
N THR A 252 9.62 1.62 22.07
CA THR A 252 8.49 1.79 21.16
C THR A 252 7.30 0.99 21.67
N HIS A 253 6.16 1.17 21.04
CA HIS A 253 4.93 0.55 21.45
C HIS A 253 4.76 -0.80 20.75
N ALA A 254 5.15 -1.89 21.41
CA ALA A 254 5.16 -3.28 20.91
C ALA A 254 3.84 -3.91 20.40
N ASN A 255 2.79 -3.14 20.19
CA ASN A 255 1.60 -3.62 19.47
C ASN A 255 0.98 -2.54 18.57
N ASN A 256 1.76 -1.50 18.30
CA ASN A 256 1.48 -0.40 17.42
C ASN A 256 2.74 -0.10 16.61
N SER A 257 2.76 -0.58 15.38
CA SER A 257 3.93 -0.58 14.48
C SER A 257 4.46 0.80 14.04
N ASP A 258 3.83 1.89 14.48
CA ASP A 258 4.18 3.29 14.19
C ASP A 258 3.84 4.10 15.45
N THR A 259 4.82 4.23 16.35
CA THR A 259 4.59 4.71 17.72
C THR A 259 4.26 6.20 17.79
N ASP A 260 4.81 7.02 16.90
CA ASP A 260 4.55 8.45 16.85
C ASP A 260 3.51 8.88 15.80
N GLY A 261 3.08 7.94 14.95
CA GLY A 261 1.93 8.08 14.06
C GLY A 261 2.23 8.91 12.82
N ASP A 262 3.45 8.82 12.30
CA ASP A 262 3.92 9.63 11.17
C ASP A 262 3.85 8.89 9.82
N GLY A 263 3.52 7.60 9.84
CA GLY A 263 3.41 6.70 8.69
C GLY A 263 4.66 5.87 8.41
N LEU A 264 5.73 6.05 9.17
CA LEU A 264 6.92 5.20 9.15
C LEU A 264 6.85 4.17 10.27
N LYS A 265 7.20 2.93 9.96
CA LYS A 265 7.24 1.89 10.99
C LYS A 265 8.45 2.04 11.89
N ASP A 266 8.33 1.81 13.20
CA ASP A 266 9.43 2.04 14.13
C ASP A 266 10.68 1.21 13.74
N GLY A 267 10.49 -0.06 13.35
CA GLY A 267 11.54 -0.92 12.82
C GLY A 267 12.22 -0.38 11.55
N ASN A 268 11.50 0.35 10.70
CA ASN A 268 12.04 1.01 9.50
C ASN A 268 12.84 2.28 9.83
N GLU A 269 12.63 2.88 10.99
CA GLU A 269 13.38 4.06 11.42
C GLU A 269 14.77 3.69 11.93
N VAL A 270 14.84 2.59 12.68
CA VAL A 270 16.05 2.25 13.45
C VAL A 270 16.83 1.08 12.83
N LEU A 271 16.18 0.01 12.37
CA LEU A 271 16.86 -1.23 11.99
C LEU A 271 16.86 -1.49 10.49
N TYR A 272 15.73 -1.25 9.81
CA TYR A 272 15.49 -1.58 8.41
C TYR A 272 15.21 -0.35 7.55
N ILE A 273 16.09 0.64 7.63
CA ILE A 273 15.98 1.90 6.87
C ILE A 273 15.60 1.63 5.39
N PRO A 274 14.45 2.14 4.89
CA PRO A 274 13.90 1.79 3.58
C PRO A 274 14.76 2.21 2.38
N ARG A 275 15.71 3.13 2.61
CA ARG A 275 16.52 3.80 1.58
C ARG A 275 18.02 3.62 1.85
N PRO A 276 18.86 3.42 0.83
CA PRO A 276 20.32 3.41 1.00
C PRO A 276 20.86 4.79 1.33
N PHE A 277 22.05 4.89 1.92
CA PHE A 277 22.70 6.18 2.21
C PHE A 277 21.88 7.14 3.10
N GLN A 278 20.86 6.62 3.77
CA GLN A 278 19.99 7.29 4.72
C GLN A 278 20.44 6.92 6.14
N GLU A 279 20.42 7.89 7.04
CA GLU A 279 20.63 7.67 8.49
C GLU A 279 19.27 7.46 9.17
N GLN A 280 19.30 6.88 10.38
CA GLN A 280 18.10 6.58 11.17
C GLN A 280 17.32 7.84 11.56
N THR A 281 16.00 7.73 11.64
CA THR A 281 15.08 8.71 12.24
C THR A 281 14.78 8.34 13.69
N HIS A 282 13.84 9.02 14.34
CA HIS A 282 13.50 8.82 15.74
C HIS A 282 12.05 8.32 15.90
N PRO A 283 11.83 7.08 16.35
CA PRO A 283 10.49 6.45 16.37
C PRO A 283 9.53 6.92 17.47
N LEU A 284 9.79 8.09 18.04
CA LEU A 284 8.94 8.72 19.05
C LEU A 284 8.71 10.21 18.73
N VAL A 285 9.17 10.66 17.56
CA VAL A 285 9.15 12.02 17.07
C VAL A 285 8.80 11.98 15.60
N ASN A 286 7.53 12.25 15.30
CA ASN A 286 6.92 12.24 13.97
C ASN A 286 7.52 13.22 12.92
N ASP A 287 8.54 13.99 13.29
CA ASP A 287 9.23 15.00 12.47
C ASP A 287 10.62 15.15 13.11
N THR A 288 11.53 14.24 12.74
CA THR A 288 12.82 14.07 13.41
C THR A 288 13.73 15.28 13.22
N ASP A 289 13.73 15.90 12.04
CA ASP A 289 14.59 17.04 11.72
C ASP A 289 13.95 18.40 12.04
N GLY A 290 12.63 18.43 12.28
CA GLY A 290 11.87 19.57 12.76
C GLY A 290 11.55 20.61 11.68
N ASP A 291 11.50 20.21 10.41
CA ASP A 291 11.22 21.10 9.29
C ASP A 291 9.73 21.23 8.92
N GLY A 292 8.88 20.38 9.53
CA GLY A 292 7.44 20.37 9.38
C GLY A 292 6.91 19.38 8.35
N MET A 293 7.76 18.53 7.79
CA MET A 293 7.39 17.31 7.06
C MET A 293 7.47 16.10 8.01
N LEU A 294 6.68 15.06 7.73
CA LEU A 294 6.66 13.84 8.56
C LEU A 294 7.65 12.83 8.01
N ASP A 295 8.38 12.11 8.86
CA ASP A 295 9.45 11.21 8.41
C ASP A 295 8.89 10.10 7.51
N GLY A 296 7.73 9.56 7.87
CA GLY A 296 6.99 8.57 7.07
C GLY A 296 6.57 9.05 5.69
N TRP A 297 6.26 10.34 5.52
CA TRP A 297 5.93 10.91 4.22
C TRP A 297 7.18 11.18 3.36
N GLU A 298 8.25 11.66 3.97
CA GLU A 298 9.52 11.92 3.27
C GLU A 298 10.23 10.64 2.82
N MET A 299 10.12 9.57 3.61
CA MET A 299 10.78 8.28 3.34
C MET A 299 9.93 7.31 2.52
N GLN A 300 8.85 7.77 1.89
CA GLN A 300 8.05 6.94 1.02
C GLN A 300 8.88 6.32 -0.11
N VAL A 301 8.79 5.01 -0.17
CA VAL A 301 9.27 4.15 -1.25
C VAL A 301 8.04 3.61 -1.99
N GLN A 302 8.22 3.14 -3.21
CA GLN A 302 7.10 2.57 -3.97
C GLN A 302 6.63 1.27 -3.32
N SER A 303 5.35 1.22 -2.96
CA SER A 303 4.68 0.05 -2.36
C SER A 303 3.30 -0.15 -2.99
N GLU A 304 3.09 -1.33 -3.57
CA GLU A 304 1.74 -1.72 -4.03
C GLU A 304 0.82 -2.06 -2.85
N GLU A 305 1.38 -2.52 -1.74
CA GLU A 305 0.62 -2.87 -0.53
C GLU A 305 0.10 -1.60 0.17
N ASP A 306 0.96 -0.60 0.29
CA ASP A 306 0.63 0.67 0.96
C ASP A 306 0.05 1.72 -0.01
N ASN A 307 -0.05 1.38 -1.31
CA ASN A 307 -0.52 2.26 -2.39
C ASN A 307 0.24 3.59 -2.44
N THR A 308 1.58 3.52 -2.33
CA THR A 308 2.48 4.69 -2.34
C THR A 308 3.30 4.76 -3.62
N ASN A 309 3.56 5.99 -4.06
CA ASN A 309 4.58 6.30 -5.05
C ASN A 309 5.91 6.61 -4.35
N SER A 310 7.00 6.63 -5.11
CA SER A 310 8.33 6.86 -4.53
C SER A 310 8.67 8.34 -4.50
N HIS A 311 8.79 8.91 -3.29
CA HIS A 311 9.41 10.24 -3.06
C HIS A 311 10.95 10.18 -2.96
N SER A 312 11.50 8.97 -3.03
CA SER A 312 12.91 8.68 -2.79
C SER A 312 13.79 9.12 -3.98
N LEU A 313 14.02 10.43 -4.13
CA LEU A 313 14.94 11.00 -5.12
C LEU A 313 16.34 11.23 -4.53
N TRP A 314 17.32 10.51 -5.03
CA TRP A 314 18.73 10.69 -4.67
C TRP A 314 19.39 11.73 -5.58
N VAL A 315 19.87 12.84 -5.00
CA VAL A 315 20.50 13.95 -5.73
C VAL A 315 22.02 13.86 -5.60
N ALA A 316 22.73 13.70 -6.72
CA ALA A 316 24.19 13.64 -6.72
C ALA A 316 24.83 14.65 -7.69
N THR A 317 25.81 15.42 -7.21
CA THR A 317 26.59 16.38 -8.03
C THR A 317 27.97 15.85 -8.43
N SER A 318 28.35 14.69 -7.92
CA SER A 318 29.53 13.94 -8.34
C SER A 318 29.16 12.50 -8.70
N SER A 319 30.04 11.82 -9.45
CA SER A 319 29.90 10.38 -9.71
C SER A 319 29.82 9.59 -8.39
N TRP A 320 28.98 8.56 -8.38
CA TRP A 320 28.76 7.70 -7.21
C TRP A 320 28.56 6.25 -7.65
N ASN A 321 28.51 5.30 -6.71
CA ASN A 321 28.30 3.88 -7.03
C ASN A 321 27.02 3.34 -6.41
N LEU A 322 26.33 2.47 -7.15
CA LEU A 322 25.15 1.76 -6.65
C LEU A 322 25.47 0.96 -5.38
N PRO A 323 24.61 1.00 -4.36
CA PRO A 323 24.79 0.22 -3.14
C PRO A 323 24.81 -1.28 -3.45
N ASN A 324 25.66 -2.03 -2.75
CA ASN A 324 25.80 -3.48 -2.89
C ASN A 324 26.13 -3.99 -4.32
N CYS A 325 26.60 -3.12 -5.21
CA CYS A 325 26.95 -3.49 -6.57
C CYS A 325 28.42 -3.94 -6.67
N VAL A 326 28.64 -5.13 -7.23
CA VAL A 326 29.98 -5.62 -7.56
C VAL A 326 30.24 -5.43 -9.06
N PRO A 327 31.25 -4.63 -9.46
CA PRO A 327 31.53 -4.39 -10.87
C PRO A 327 31.87 -5.68 -11.61
N THR A 328 31.27 -5.89 -12.78
CA THR A 328 31.60 -7.02 -13.67
C THR A 328 31.97 -6.48 -15.05
N GLN A 329 32.42 -7.36 -15.97
CA GLN A 329 32.72 -6.92 -17.35
C GLN A 329 31.50 -6.41 -18.12
N THR A 330 30.29 -6.67 -17.61
CA THR A 330 29.02 -6.33 -18.26
C THR A 330 28.17 -5.33 -17.48
N ASN A 331 28.44 -5.11 -16.18
CA ASN A 331 27.72 -4.12 -15.36
C ASN A 331 28.68 -3.06 -14.83
N ASN A 332 28.33 -1.79 -15.07
CA ASN A 332 28.94 -0.64 -14.43
C ASN A 332 28.15 -0.28 -13.17
N CYS A 333 28.81 -0.24 -12.02
CA CYS A 333 28.19 0.21 -10.77
C CYS A 333 28.20 1.73 -10.62
N ALA A 334 29.04 2.43 -11.40
CA ALA A 334 29.15 3.87 -11.32
C ALA A 334 27.98 4.55 -12.04
N LYS A 335 27.42 5.56 -11.39
CA LYS A 335 26.40 6.47 -11.88
C LYS A 335 26.99 7.86 -12.05
N ASP A 336 26.54 8.55 -13.09
CA ASP A 336 26.90 9.95 -13.34
C ASP A 336 26.13 10.88 -12.38
N PRO A 337 26.52 12.16 -12.26
CA PRO A 337 25.72 13.15 -11.53
C PRO A 337 24.31 13.31 -12.11
N GLY A 338 23.32 13.54 -11.24
CA GLY A 338 21.90 13.66 -11.59
C GLY A 338 20.98 13.30 -10.41
N GLY A 339 19.67 13.35 -10.66
CA GLY A 339 18.62 12.87 -9.77
C GLY A 339 18.21 11.43 -10.14
N TYR A 340 18.19 10.52 -9.17
CA TYR A 340 17.86 9.11 -9.38
C TYR A 340 16.79 8.64 -8.39
N ILE A 341 15.67 8.12 -8.91
CA ILE A 341 14.60 7.56 -8.09
C ILE A 341 15.01 6.19 -7.55
N TRP A 342 14.75 5.96 -6.26
CA TRP A 342 14.89 4.68 -5.57
C TRP A 342 13.51 4.07 -5.35
N ILE A 343 13.29 2.89 -5.92
CA ILE A 343 11.97 2.24 -5.86
C ILE A 343 11.71 1.63 -4.49
N ASN A 344 12.55 0.66 -4.09
CA ASN A 344 12.58 -0.01 -2.79
C ASN A 344 13.75 -1.01 -2.81
N THR A 345 13.93 -1.79 -1.74
CA THR A 345 15.03 -2.78 -1.63
C THR A 345 15.03 -3.85 -2.74
N LEU A 346 13.88 -4.20 -3.31
CA LEU A 346 13.78 -5.18 -4.40
C LEU A 346 13.99 -4.55 -5.79
N GLY A 347 13.44 -3.35 -6.02
CA GLY A 347 13.50 -2.63 -7.28
C GLY A 347 14.82 -1.88 -7.50
N GLY A 348 15.44 -1.42 -6.42
CA GLY A 348 16.67 -0.64 -6.45
C GLY A 348 16.50 0.76 -7.06
N PHE A 349 17.62 1.35 -7.48
CA PHE A 349 17.62 2.60 -8.24
C PHE A 349 17.15 2.39 -9.68
N VAL A 350 16.29 3.29 -10.17
CA VAL A 350 15.95 3.41 -11.58
C VAL A 350 17.23 3.68 -12.39
N GLN A 351 17.36 3.00 -13.54
CA GLN A 351 18.61 3.03 -14.29
C GLN A 351 18.85 4.38 -14.97
N GLU A 352 17.78 4.96 -15.50
CA GLU A 352 17.73 6.28 -16.11
C GLU A 352 17.62 7.33 -15.01
N LYS A 353 18.23 8.49 -15.24
CA LYS A 353 18.11 9.63 -14.34
C LYS A 353 16.71 10.23 -14.54
N GLN A 354 16.07 10.63 -13.45
CA GLN A 354 14.84 11.41 -13.52
C GLN A 354 15.15 12.84 -13.97
N PHE A 355 16.21 13.42 -13.41
CA PHE A 355 16.61 14.79 -13.69
C PHE A 355 18.11 14.90 -13.96
N GLU A 356 18.48 15.71 -14.94
CA GLU A 356 19.83 16.27 -15.05
C GLU A 356 20.06 17.32 -13.97
N VAL A 357 21.33 17.53 -13.59
CA VAL A 357 21.71 18.55 -12.58
C VAL A 357 21.28 19.96 -12.99
N SER A 358 21.14 20.22 -14.29
CA SER A 358 20.66 21.51 -14.82
C SER A 358 19.14 21.68 -14.80
N GLU A 359 18.38 20.60 -14.63
CA GLU A 359 16.91 20.61 -14.63
C GLU A 359 16.37 20.79 -13.21
N MET A 360 17.09 20.31 -12.19
CA MET A 360 16.73 20.50 -10.79
C MET A 360 17.02 21.93 -10.31
N ASN A 361 16.14 22.47 -9.45
CA ASN A 361 16.37 23.75 -8.81
C ASN A 361 17.22 23.60 -7.53
N LEU A 362 18.54 23.55 -7.72
CA LEU A 362 19.49 23.46 -6.60
C LEU A 362 19.81 24.81 -5.93
N SER A 363 18.98 25.84 -6.16
CA SER A 363 19.22 27.19 -5.63
C SER A 363 19.04 27.22 -4.12
N GLY A 364 20.14 27.24 -3.37
CA GLY A 364 20.09 27.18 -1.90
C GLY A 364 20.04 25.76 -1.34
N PHE A 365 19.93 24.74 -2.20
CA PHE A 365 20.07 23.32 -1.87
C PHE A 365 21.56 22.96 -1.81
N SER A 366 22.09 22.74 -0.61
CA SER A 366 23.49 22.36 -0.44
C SER A 366 23.63 20.85 -0.56
N VAL A 367 24.41 20.37 -1.53
CA VAL A 367 24.75 18.93 -1.67
C VAL A 367 26.10 18.66 -1.00
N PRO A 368 26.13 18.15 0.24
CA PRO A 368 27.37 17.91 0.96
C PRO A 368 28.07 16.63 0.47
N ASN A 369 29.29 16.42 0.95
CA ASN A 369 29.94 15.12 0.81
C ASN A 369 29.29 14.12 1.77
N ASN A 370 28.74 13.03 1.24
CA ASN A 370 28.13 11.94 2.00
C ASN A 370 29.11 10.76 2.15
N PRO A 371 29.54 10.43 3.39
CA PRO A 371 30.46 9.34 3.66
C PRO A 371 29.94 7.94 3.29
N LEU A 372 28.62 7.73 3.27
CA LEU A 372 28.00 6.43 2.98
C LEU A 372 28.16 6.04 1.51
N CYS A 373 28.21 7.03 0.61
CA CYS A 373 28.46 6.82 -0.82
C CYS A 373 29.88 7.22 -1.28
N ASP A 374 30.68 7.88 -0.42
CA ASP A 374 31.94 8.56 -0.79
C ASP A 374 31.77 9.51 -1.98
N CYS A 375 30.69 10.30 -1.97
CA CYS A 375 30.25 11.14 -3.08
C CYS A 375 29.66 12.47 -2.57
N ASN A 376 29.40 13.42 -3.46
CA ASN A 376 28.59 14.60 -3.13
C ASN A 376 27.12 14.30 -3.48
N GLY A 377 26.36 13.83 -2.50
CA GLY A 377 24.95 13.50 -2.67
C GLY A 377 24.16 13.51 -1.37
N ARG A 378 22.86 13.77 -1.45
CA ARG A 378 21.88 13.67 -0.36
C ARG A 378 20.51 13.34 -0.95
N TRP A 379 19.60 12.84 -0.11
CA TRP A 379 18.19 12.70 -0.49
C TRP A 379 17.56 14.08 -0.69
N ALA A 380 16.59 14.15 -1.63
CA ALA A 380 15.81 15.36 -1.84
C ALA A 380 15.00 15.74 -0.60
N LEU A 381 14.42 14.71 0.03
CA LEU A 381 13.73 14.73 1.33
C LEU A 381 14.51 13.85 2.31
N ASP A 382 15.10 14.43 3.36
CA ASP A 382 15.93 13.73 4.34
C ASP A 382 15.51 14.06 5.78
N PRO A 383 14.64 13.23 6.39
CA PRO A 383 14.11 13.51 7.73
C PRO A 383 15.10 13.27 8.88
N SER A 384 16.33 12.84 8.61
CA SER A 384 17.23 12.41 9.70
C SER A 384 17.86 13.61 10.47
N ASP A 385 18.04 13.49 11.80
CA ASP A 385 18.73 14.52 12.62
C ASP A 385 20.23 14.24 12.79
N GLN A 386 20.65 12.98 12.61
CA GLN A 386 21.83 12.43 13.27
C GLN A 386 23.17 12.94 12.71
N SER A 387 23.16 13.74 11.64
CA SER A 387 24.36 14.23 10.96
C SER A 387 24.29 15.71 10.57
N GLY A 388 25.45 16.30 10.21
CA GLY A 388 25.49 17.66 9.64
C GLY A 388 25.03 17.76 8.18
N ILE A 389 24.75 16.61 7.55
CA ILE A 389 24.21 16.48 6.19
C ILE A 389 22.68 16.48 6.23
N SER A 390 22.13 15.86 7.28
CA SER A 390 20.71 15.61 7.44
C SER A 390 19.95 16.78 8.07
N ARG A 391 20.59 17.61 8.90
CA ARG A 391 19.98 18.86 9.45
C ARG A 391 19.76 19.99 8.43
N LEU A 392 19.77 19.70 7.14
CA LEU A 392 19.52 20.70 6.11
C LEU A 392 18.01 20.66 5.83
N PRO A 393 17.21 21.60 6.36
CA PRO A 393 15.76 21.56 6.20
C PRO A 393 15.44 21.57 4.72
N ASP A 394 14.55 20.69 4.27
CA ASP A 394 14.23 20.55 2.86
C ASP A 394 12.78 20.82 2.46
N ALA A 395 11.91 21.07 3.44
CA ALA A 395 10.55 21.57 3.23
C ALA A 395 10.45 22.87 2.41
N THR A 396 11.52 23.66 2.33
CA THR A 396 11.54 24.96 1.62
C THR A 396 12.15 24.90 0.23
N TYR A 397 12.61 23.72 -0.20
CA TYR A 397 13.12 23.51 -1.54
C TYR A 397 12.01 23.06 -2.49
N ASP A 398 12.30 23.17 -3.76
CA ASP A 398 11.46 22.81 -4.91
C ASP A 398 12.42 22.01 -5.79
N ILE A 399 12.47 20.69 -5.59
CA ILE A 399 13.58 19.88 -6.13
C ILE A 399 13.37 19.53 -7.60
N ASP A 400 12.13 19.30 -8.00
CA ASP A 400 11.73 18.99 -9.35
C ASP A 400 11.53 20.25 -10.21
N ASN A 401 11.45 21.45 -9.63
CA ASN A 401 11.35 22.74 -10.33
C ASN A 401 10.00 22.88 -11.06
N ASP A 402 8.93 22.68 -10.31
CA ASP A 402 7.53 22.85 -10.72
C ASP A 402 6.89 24.14 -10.15
N SER A 403 7.62 24.85 -9.28
CA SER A 403 7.24 26.06 -8.52
C SER A 403 6.42 25.85 -7.25
N LEU A 404 6.21 24.61 -6.82
CA LEU A 404 5.69 24.24 -5.51
C LEU A 404 6.87 23.85 -4.60
N MET A 405 6.80 24.20 -3.31
CA MET A 405 7.85 23.78 -2.38
C MET A 405 7.48 22.42 -1.80
N ASN A 406 8.46 21.53 -1.60
CA ASN A 406 8.30 20.21 -0.99
C ASN A 406 7.32 20.21 0.20
N GLY A 407 7.48 21.13 1.14
CA GLY A 407 6.62 21.19 2.31
C GLY A 407 5.17 21.56 2.00
N ALA A 408 4.88 22.25 0.89
CA ALA A 408 3.53 22.59 0.43
C ALA A 408 2.79 21.41 -0.23
N GLU A 409 3.52 20.38 -0.60
CA GLU A 409 3.03 19.17 -1.28
C GLU A 409 2.57 18.10 -0.29
N ALA A 410 2.86 18.30 1.00
CA ALA A 410 2.45 17.42 2.07
C ALA A 410 0.92 17.09 2.03
N PRO A 411 0.50 15.92 2.55
CA PRO A 411 -0.88 15.44 2.42
C PRO A 411 -1.93 16.36 3.06
N ASP A 412 -1.55 17.13 4.08
CA ASP A 412 -2.40 18.11 4.75
C ASP A 412 -2.57 19.43 3.97
N LYS A 413 -1.85 19.59 2.85
CA LYS A 413 -1.84 20.77 1.99
C LYS A 413 -2.32 20.43 0.59
N TRP A 414 -1.44 20.22 -0.39
CA TRP A 414 -1.81 19.89 -1.78
C TRP A 414 -1.71 18.40 -2.12
N ASN A 415 -1.10 17.57 -1.26
CA ASN A 415 -1.02 16.10 -1.45
C ASN A 415 -0.54 15.72 -2.86
N THR A 416 0.60 16.29 -3.23
CA THR A 416 1.32 16.04 -4.48
C THR A 416 2.63 15.32 -4.16
N ASN A 417 3.37 14.95 -5.20
CA ASN A 417 4.62 14.21 -5.09
C ASN A 417 5.82 15.13 -5.35
N PRO A 418 6.66 15.44 -4.33
CA PRO A 418 7.74 16.42 -4.45
C PRO A 418 8.86 16.14 -5.44
N VAL A 419 8.82 14.99 -6.10
CA VAL A 419 9.83 14.57 -7.07
C VAL A 419 9.21 14.30 -8.44
N ASP A 420 7.96 14.74 -8.63
CA ASP A 420 7.18 14.61 -9.86
C ASP A 420 6.40 15.91 -10.12
N LYS A 421 6.69 16.55 -11.26
CA LYS A 421 6.20 17.90 -11.55
C LYS A 421 4.70 18.00 -11.80
N ASP A 422 4.12 16.87 -12.19
CA ASP A 422 2.75 16.71 -12.70
C ASP A 422 2.20 15.47 -11.98
N SER A 423 1.70 15.70 -10.77
CA SER A 423 1.39 14.63 -9.82
C SER A 423 0.15 13.80 -10.21
N ASP A 424 -0.80 14.41 -10.90
CA ASP A 424 -2.04 13.77 -11.34
C ASP A 424 -2.06 13.39 -12.84
N GLY A 425 -1.07 13.86 -13.60
CA GLY A 425 -0.81 13.45 -14.98
C GLY A 425 -1.67 14.18 -16.00
N ASP A 426 -2.14 15.39 -15.69
CA ASP A 426 -3.03 16.20 -16.53
C ASP A 426 -2.27 17.16 -17.49
N LEU A 427 -0.93 17.14 -17.43
CA LEU A 427 0.03 17.96 -18.18
C LEU A 427 0.32 19.35 -17.57
N LEU A 428 -0.30 19.73 -16.47
CA LEU A 428 0.01 20.95 -15.73
C LEU A 428 1.11 20.70 -14.69
N PHE A 429 1.74 21.76 -14.21
CA PHE A 429 2.71 21.66 -13.12
C PHE A 429 2.03 21.99 -11.80
N ASP A 430 2.30 21.21 -10.76
CA ASP A 430 1.58 21.33 -9.49
C ASP A 430 1.63 22.78 -8.95
N GLY A 431 2.82 23.39 -8.94
CA GLY A 431 2.99 24.78 -8.52
C GLY A 431 2.25 25.83 -9.36
N TRP A 432 2.06 25.57 -10.66
CA TRP A 432 1.31 26.43 -11.57
C TRP A 432 -0.18 26.39 -11.26
N GLU A 433 -0.72 25.20 -11.05
CA GLU A 433 -2.12 24.98 -10.68
C GLU A 433 -2.45 25.62 -9.33
N VAL A 434 -1.61 25.40 -8.31
CA VAL A 434 -1.74 26.03 -6.99
C VAL A 434 -1.83 27.54 -7.09
N LYS A 435 -0.96 28.15 -7.91
CA LYS A 435 -0.91 29.60 -8.12
C LYS A 435 -2.23 30.14 -8.69
N TYR A 436 -2.77 29.51 -9.72
CA TYR A 436 -3.99 30.00 -10.37
C TYR A 436 -5.26 29.62 -9.62
N SER A 437 -5.28 28.48 -8.94
CA SER A 437 -6.29 28.13 -7.94
C SER A 437 -6.38 29.18 -6.83
N GLN A 438 -5.24 29.61 -6.28
CA GLN A 438 -5.22 30.69 -5.30
C GLN A 438 -5.73 32.01 -5.89
N TYR A 439 -5.30 32.37 -7.11
CA TYR A 439 -5.75 33.59 -7.78
C TYR A 439 -7.27 33.60 -8.01
N ALA A 440 -7.86 32.48 -8.43
CA ALA A 440 -9.30 32.36 -8.65
C ALA A 440 -10.12 32.58 -7.37
N ILE A 441 -9.65 32.01 -6.25
CA ILE A 441 -10.26 32.18 -4.92
C ILE A 441 -10.13 33.63 -4.44
N GLU A 442 -8.94 34.23 -4.54
CA GLU A 442 -8.69 35.61 -4.09
C GLU A 442 -9.44 36.66 -4.92
N SER A 443 -9.60 36.40 -6.21
CA SER A 443 -10.37 37.24 -7.15
C SER A 443 -11.89 37.05 -6.99
N GLY A 444 -12.32 36.03 -6.26
CA GLY A 444 -13.73 35.72 -6.03
C GLY A 444 -14.46 35.17 -7.25
N LEU A 445 -13.73 34.55 -8.18
CA LEU A 445 -14.28 33.81 -9.32
C LEU A 445 -14.97 32.53 -8.84
N VAL A 446 -14.36 31.89 -7.83
CA VAL A 446 -14.89 30.70 -7.16
C VAL A 446 -14.93 30.88 -5.65
N ASP A 447 -15.71 30.05 -4.97
CA ASP A 447 -15.77 30.02 -3.51
C ASP A 447 -15.35 28.66 -2.96
N ASN A 448 -14.70 28.68 -1.80
CA ASN A 448 -14.15 27.47 -1.15
C ASN A 448 -15.21 26.42 -0.78
N ALA A 449 -16.50 26.80 -0.66
CA ALA A 449 -17.56 25.85 -0.35
C ALA A 449 -17.95 25.04 -1.60
N SER A 450 -17.93 25.68 -2.76
CA SER A 450 -18.16 25.02 -4.05
C SER A 450 -17.07 23.98 -4.35
N LEU A 451 -15.79 24.32 -4.17
CA LEU A 451 -14.66 23.39 -4.39
C LEU A 451 -14.70 22.19 -3.44
N SER A 452 -14.96 22.44 -2.14
CA SER A 452 -15.05 21.37 -1.14
C SER A 452 -16.18 20.34 -1.39
N ALA A 453 -17.16 20.68 -2.23
CA ALA A 453 -18.22 19.75 -2.60
C ALA A 453 -17.74 18.65 -3.56
N TYR A 454 -16.71 18.95 -4.35
CA TYR A 454 -16.06 18.03 -5.29
C TYR A 454 -14.87 17.30 -4.64
N GLY A 455 -14.39 17.80 -3.49
CA GLY A 455 -13.21 17.27 -2.82
C GLY A 455 -11.92 18.00 -3.21
N ALA A 456 -11.99 18.86 -4.22
CA ALA A 456 -10.89 19.69 -4.68
C ALA A 456 -10.56 20.84 -3.71
N ARG A 457 -9.28 21.17 -3.66
CA ARG A 457 -8.66 22.28 -2.91
C ARG A 457 -8.48 23.53 -3.77
N GLY A 458 -8.60 23.39 -5.10
CA GLY A 458 -8.46 24.42 -6.11
C GLY A 458 -9.48 24.24 -7.24
N VAL A 459 -9.45 25.15 -8.21
CA VAL A 459 -10.10 24.95 -9.53
C VAL A 459 -9.27 24.10 -10.46
N LEU A 460 -7.96 24.07 -10.19
CA LEU A 460 -6.92 23.22 -10.76
C LEU A 460 -6.22 22.65 -9.53
N ASP A 461 -6.75 21.58 -8.96
CA ASP A 461 -6.17 20.89 -7.81
C ASP A 461 -5.17 19.84 -8.33
N PRO A 462 -3.85 20.03 -8.09
CA PRO A 462 -2.78 19.21 -8.68
C PRO A 462 -2.73 17.74 -8.22
N SER A 463 -3.70 17.34 -7.39
CA SER A 463 -3.88 15.96 -6.95
C SER A 463 -5.06 15.28 -7.65
N MET A 464 -5.74 15.98 -8.55
CA MET A 464 -6.98 15.60 -9.18
C MET A 464 -6.95 15.98 -10.66
N ILE A 465 -6.74 14.98 -11.52
CA ILE A 465 -6.74 15.11 -12.98
C ILE A 465 -7.95 15.88 -13.56
N ASP A 466 -9.09 15.88 -12.85
CA ASP A 466 -10.33 16.58 -13.20
C ASP A 466 -10.94 17.11 -11.90
N SER A 467 -10.72 18.40 -11.62
CA SER A 467 -11.06 19.05 -10.35
C SER A 467 -12.55 19.25 -10.15
N ASP A 468 -13.31 19.47 -11.23
CA ASP A 468 -14.74 19.79 -11.18
C ASP A 468 -15.65 18.60 -11.54
N LEU A 469 -15.05 17.50 -11.98
CA LEU A 469 -15.65 16.21 -12.32
C LEU A 469 -16.60 16.27 -13.53
N ASP A 470 -16.33 17.13 -14.50
CA ASP A 470 -17.12 17.24 -15.74
C ASP A 470 -16.71 16.24 -16.83
N GLY A 471 -15.56 15.58 -16.67
CA GLY A 471 -15.00 14.57 -17.55
C GLY A 471 -14.00 15.10 -18.59
N ILE A 472 -13.55 16.34 -18.44
CA ILE A 472 -12.41 16.94 -19.14
C ILE A 472 -11.27 17.10 -18.11
N ASP A 473 -10.06 16.71 -18.49
CA ASP A 473 -8.91 16.88 -17.60
C ASP A 473 -8.55 18.37 -17.48
N ASP A 474 -8.11 18.83 -16.31
CA ASP A 474 -7.87 20.24 -15.99
C ASP A 474 -6.93 20.91 -17.04
N GLY A 475 -5.85 20.27 -17.46
CA GLY A 475 -4.97 20.75 -18.53
C GLY A 475 -5.62 20.95 -19.91
N GLN A 476 -6.74 20.29 -20.18
CA GLN A 476 -7.50 20.39 -21.45
C GLN A 476 -8.70 21.34 -21.38
N GLU A 477 -9.00 21.89 -20.20
CA GLU A 477 -10.06 22.87 -20.02
C GLU A 477 -9.68 24.26 -20.56
N ASP A 478 -10.70 25.06 -20.84
CA ASP A 478 -10.62 26.50 -21.18
C ASP A 478 -11.71 27.23 -20.35
N PRO A 479 -11.44 27.52 -19.06
CA PRO A 479 -12.44 28.05 -18.13
C PRO A 479 -12.86 29.50 -18.42
N ASP A 480 -12.02 30.29 -19.07
CA ASP A 480 -12.24 31.72 -19.32
C ASP A 480 -12.67 32.05 -20.76
N GLU A 481 -12.76 31.04 -21.63
CA GLU A 481 -13.27 31.08 -23.01
C GLU A 481 -12.55 32.15 -23.86
N ASP A 482 -11.24 32.27 -23.71
CA ASP A 482 -10.48 33.38 -24.25
C ASP A 482 -9.85 33.14 -25.63
N GLY A 483 -9.99 31.92 -26.16
CA GLY A 483 -9.50 31.50 -27.47
C GLY A 483 -10.07 32.28 -28.67
N LEU A 484 -9.73 31.84 -29.89
CA LEU A 484 -10.14 32.57 -31.10
C LEU A 484 -11.64 32.39 -31.38
N ASN A 485 -12.30 33.51 -31.69
CA ASN A 485 -13.72 33.49 -32.02
C ASN A 485 -14.03 32.62 -33.26
N GLN A 486 -14.64 31.46 -33.03
CA GLN A 486 -15.00 30.49 -34.05
C GLN A 486 -15.85 31.07 -35.20
N THR A 487 -16.77 32.00 -34.90
CA THR A 487 -17.57 32.68 -35.93
C THR A 487 -16.72 33.60 -36.81
N GLY A 488 -15.67 34.19 -36.24
CA GLY A 488 -14.67 34.97 -36.98
C GLY A 488 -13.84 34.06 -37.90
N LEU A 489 -13.37 32.93 -37.37
CA LEU A 489 -12.62 31.92 -38.13
C LEU A 489 -13.43 31.36 -39.30
N LEU A 490 -14.70 31.00 -39.09
CA LEU A 490 -15.58 30.50 -40.16
C LEU A 490 -15.73 31.54 -41.29
N LYS A 491 -15.87 32.82 -40.96
CA LYS A 491 -15.93 33.88 -41.99
C LYS A 491 -14.62 34.07 -42.74
N ARG A 492 -13.49 33.72 -42.11
CA ARG A 492 -12.14 33.84 -42.67
C ARG A 492 -11.84 32.68 -43.62
N TYR A 493 -11.93 31.44 -43.14
CA TYR A 493 -11.51 30.24 -43.86
C TYR A 493 -12.65 29.53 -44.62
N CYS A 494 -13.91 29.81 -44.28
CA CYS A 494 -15.08 29.23 -44.94
C CYS A 494 -16.23 30.23 -45.12
N PRO A 495 -16.01 31.35 -45.85
CA PRO A 495 -17.01 32.41 -46.00
C PRO A 495 -18.31 31.94 -46.68
N GLY A 496 -18.26 30.85 -47.46
CA GLY A 496 -19.41 30.19 -48.08
C GLY A 496 -20.19 29.24 -47.16
N TYR A 497 -19.79 29.10 -45.89
CA TYR A 497 -20.49 28.24 -44.93
C TYR A 497 -21.97 28.62 -44.82
N ASP A 498 -22.86 27.63 -44.98
CA ASP A 498 -24.33 27.79 -45.02
C ASP A 498 -24.88 28.72 -46.12
N ASP A 499 -24.08 29.14 -47.10
CA ASP A 499 -24.55 29.90 -48.27
C ASP A 499 -24.64 29.01 -49.52
N PRO A 500 -25.83 28.57 -49.95
CA PRO A 500 -25.99 27.78 -51.17
C PRO A 500 -25.63 28.55 -52.45
N SER A 501 -25.34 29.85 -52.37
CA SER A 501 -24.92 30.71 -53.48
C SER A 501 -23.42 31.02 -53.51
N ASN A 502 -22.67 30.72 -52.44
CA ASN A 502 -21.22 30.87 -52.36
C ASN A 502 -20.60 29.60 -51.75
N ALA A 503 -19.78 28.89 -52.51
CA ALA A 503 -19.14 27.66 -52.06
C ALA A 503 -17.65 27.85 -51.69
N GLU A 504 -17.19 29.09 -51.51
CA GLU A 504 -15.81 29.36 -51.10
C GLU A 504 -15.60 28.90 -49.65
N CYS A 505 -14.93 27.76 -49.52
CA CYS A 505 -14.59 27.15 -48.26
C CYS A 505 -13.26 26.41 -48.40
N HIS A 506 -12.23 26.95 -47.75
CA HIS A 506 -10.87 26.41 -47.77
C HIS A 506 -10.63 25.41 -46.64
N ILE A 507 -11.31 25.60 -45.51
CA ILE A 507 -11.32 24.67 -44.37
C ILE A 507 -12.77 24.44 -43.92
N ASP A 508 -13.34 23.29 -44.26
CA ASP A 508 -14.74 22.96 -43.99
C ASP A 508 -14.92 22.32 -42.60
N ILE A 509 -15.64 23.01 -41.70
CA ILE A 509 -15.96 22.55 -40.34
C ILE A 509 -16.75 21.23 -40.30
N ASN A 510 -17.41 20.83 -41.39
CA ASN A 510 -18.13 19.55 -41.45
C ASN A 510 -17.19 18.36 -41.71
N THR A 511 -15.96 18.63 -42.13
CA THR A 511 -14.92 17.60 -42.23
C THR A 511 -14.29 17.36 -40.85
N PRO A 512 -13.83 16.13 -40.55
CA PRO A 512 -13.14 15.86 -39.29
C PRO A 512 -11.96 16.82 -39.04
N ASP A 513 -11.11 17.01 -40.04
CA ASP A 513 -9.92 17.86 -39.96
C ASP A 513 -10.29 19.33 -39.78
N GLY A 514 -11.30 19.82 -40.52
CA GLY A 514 -11.76 21.19 -40.36
C GLY A 514 -12.45 21.44 -39.03
N LYS A 515 -13.25 20.50 -38.51
CA LYS A 515 -13.83 20.61 -37.16
C LYS A 515 -12.74 20.76 -36.12
N GLN A 516 -11.71 19.91 -36.20
CA GLN A 516 -10.56 19.96 -35.30
C GLN A 516 -9.83 21.31 -35.39
N PHE A 517 -9.62 21.86 -36.59
CA PHE A 517 -9.03 23.19 -36.76
C PHE A 517 -9.80 24.28 -36.01
N TYR A 518 -11.13 24.33 -36.17
CA TYR A 518 -11.92 25.38 -35.53
C TYR A 518 -12.07 25.17 -34.02
N ASP A 519 -12.16 23.93 -33.55
CA ASP A 519 -12.27 23.64 -32.13
C ASP A 519 -10.95 23.95 -31.41
N ASN A 520 -9.81 23.48 -31.95
CA ASN A 520 -8.50 23.71 -31.35
C ASN A 520 -8.15 25.20 -31.26
N LEU A 521 -8.53 26.02 -32.25
CA LEU A 521 -8.27 27.46 -32.18
C LEU A 521 -9.22 28.19 -31.25
N ALA A 522 -10.41 27.64 -31.01
CA ALA A 522 -11.41 28.27 -30.15
C ALA A 522 -11.25 27.88 -28.67
N ASN A 523 -10.56 26.78 -28.39
CA ASN A 523 -10.33 26.22 -27.08
C ASN A 523 -8.84 26.41 -26.74
N TYR A 524 -8.51 27.54 -26.10
CA TYR A 524 -7.13 27.83 -25.70
C TYR A 524 -6.94 27.23 -24.31
N THR A 525 -6.31 26.06 -24.24
CA THR A 525 -6.39 25.25 -23.01
C THR A 525 -5.43 25.73 -21.93
N ASN A 526 -5.73 25.40 -20.68
CA ASN A 526 -4.85 25.64 -19.53
C ASN A 526 -3.40 25.18 -19.78
N TYR A 527 -3.20 24.03 -20.46
CA TYR A 527 -1.88 23.56 -20.86
C TYR A 527 -1.19 24.49 -21.87
N GLU A 528 -1.91 24.96 -22.89
CA GLU A 528 -1.37 25.93 -23.85
C GLU A 528 -1.01 27.25 -23.15
N GLU A 529 -1.81 27.65 -22.17
CA GLU A 529 -1.52 28.83 -21.36
C GLU A 529 -0.30 28.68 -20.47
N MET A 530 -0.11 27.52 -19.86
CA MET A 530 1.09 27.21 -19.09
C MET A 530 2.33 27.32 -19.99
N GLN A 531 2.28 26.79 -21.20
CA GLN A 531 3.39 26.86 -22.15
C GLN A 531 3.72 28.30 -22.59
N ASN A 532 2.71 29.16 -22.71
CA ASN A 532 2.86 30.54 -23.16
C ASN A 532 2.94 31.58 -22.03
N ASN A 533 2.86 31.14 -20.76
CA ASN A 533 2.85 31.98 -19.56
C ASN A 533 1.67 32.97 -19.47
N THR A 534 0.47 32.53 -19.86
CA THR A 534 -0.79 33.29 -19.73
C THR A 534 -1.61 32.81 -18.51
N ASN A 535 -2.87 33.23 -18.35
CA ASN A 535 -3.64 33.06 -17.12
C ASN A 535 -4.96 32.31 -17.33
N PRO A 536 -5.09 31.06 -16.82
CA PRO A 536 -6.21 30.16 -17.12
C PRO A 536 -7.57 30.51 -16.56
N VAL A 537 -7.60 31.54 -15.72
CA VAL A 537 -8.83 31.98 -15.08
C VAL A 537 -9.10 33.45 -15.38
N SER A 538 -8.34 34.06 -16.28
CA SER A 538 -8.46 35.46 -16.65
C SER A 538 -7.96 35.72 -18.06
N ASN A 539 -8.93 35.96 -18.93
CA ASN A 539 -8.79 36.15 -20.36
C ASN A 539 -7.95 37.33 -20.88
N ASP A 540 -7.15 38.02 -20.06
CA ASP A 540 -6.31 39.17 -20.45
C ASP A 540 -5.18 39.29 -19.40
N THR A 541 -4.07 38.61 -19.65
CA THR A 541 -2.95 38.48 -18.72
C THR A 541 -2.20 39.80 -18.53
N ASP A 542 -2.04 40.59 -19.59
CA ASP A 542 -1.20 41.79 -19.58
C ASP A 542 -1.99 43.11 -19.39
N GLY A 543 -3.31 43.03 -19.46
CA GLY A 543 -4.26 44.10 -19.19
C GLY A 543 -4.37 45.13 -20.32
N ASP A 544 -4.05 44.75 -21.56
CA ASP A 544 -4.07 45.63 -22.71
C ASP A 544 -5.41 45.65 -23.50
N GLU A 545 -6.41 44.93 -23.00
CA GLU A 545 -7.75 44.72 -23.59
C GLU A 545 -7.78 43.71 -24.76
N TRP A 546 -6.72 42.93 -24.99
CA TRP A 546 -6.73 41.75 -25.86
C TRP A 546 -6.82 40.46 -25.06
N ASN A 547 -7.39 39.43 -25.68
CA ASN A 547 -7.43 38.10 -25.07
C ASN A 547 -6.14 37.34 -25.34
N ASP A 548 -5.71 36.50 -24.40
CA ASP A 548 -4.42 35.80 -24.45
C ASP A 548 -4.33 34.86 -25.66
N GLY A 549 -5.39 34.08 -25.93
CA GLY A 549 -5.43 33.18 -27.09
C GLY A 549 -5.10 33.87 -28.43
N PRO A 550 -5.83 34.92 -28.84
CA PRO A 550 -5.47 35.75 -29.99
C PRO A 550 -4.06 36.37 -29.92
N GLU A 551 -3.61 36.84 -28.76
CA GLU A 551 -2.29 37.44 -28.61
C GLU A 551 -1.17 36.45 -28.94
N VAL A 552 -1.26 35.23 -28.42
CA VAL A 552 -0.30 34.15 -28.67
C VAL A 552 -0.40 33.67 -30.12
N TYR A 553 -1.61 33.48 -30.64
CA TYR A 553 -1.81 33.00 -32.01
C TYR A 553 -1.16 33.91 -33.06
N PHE A 554 -1.32 35.23 -32.93
CA PHE A 554 -0.85 36.21 -33.92
C PHE A 554 0.62 36.64 -33.75
N GLN A 555 1.37 36.02 -32.85
CA GLN A 555 2.82 36.26 -32.76
C GLN A 555 3.53 35.82 -34.04
N ASP A 556 4.71 36.38 -34.29
CA ASP A 556 5.52 36.11 -35.49
C ASP A 556 6.98 36.00 -35.00
N HIS A 557 7.33 34.80 -34.54
CA HIS A 557 8.57 34.53 -33.79
C HIS A 557 9.83 34.71 -34.63
N ASP A 558 9.78 34.38 -35.91
CA ASP A 558 10.90 34.52 -36.84
C ASP A 558 10.79 35.74 -37.77
N SER A 559 9.73 36.53 -37.61
CA SER A 559 9.47 37.78 -38.33
C SER A 559 9.33 37.58 -39.84
N ASP A 560 8.76 36.46 -40.24
CA ASP A 560 8.54 36.11 -41.63
C ASP A 560 7.14 36.52 -42.13
N GLY A 561 6.27 36.96 -41.23
CA GLY A 561 4.95 37.48 -41.55
C GLY A 561 3.87 36.40 -41.71
N MET A 562 4.16 35.14 -41.35
CA MET A 562 3.17 34.16 -40.94
C MET A 562 2.94 34.26 -39.43
N ALA A 563 1.78 33.79 -38.96
CA ALA A 563 1.46 33.78 -37.54
C ALA A 563 1.89 32.45 -36.93
N THR A 564 2.54 32.48 -35.77
CA THR A 564 3.06 31.31 -35.06
C THR A 564 1.98 30.27 -34.80
N GLY A 565 0.77 30.67 -34.40
CA GLY A 565 -0.33 29.72 -34.20
C GLY A 565 -0.82 29.08 -35.51
N TRP A 566 -0.70 29.76 -36.65
CA TRP A 566 -1.01 29.18 -37.97
C TRP A 566 0.06 28.20 -38.42
N GLU A 567 1.33 28.54 -38.20
CA GLU A 567 2.47 27.67 -38.50
C GLU A 567 2.41 26.39 -37.68
N TYR A 568 2.17 26.51 -36.38
CA TYR A 568 2.02 25.38 -35.47
C TYR A 568 0.90 24.43 -35.91
N HIS A 569 -0.28 24.96 -36.25
CA HIS A 569 -1.40 24.13 -36.70
C HIS A 569 -1.07 23.30 -37.95
N PHE A 570 -0.32 23.88 -38.89
CA PHE A 570 0.03 23.21 -40.14
C PHE A 570 1.38 22.49 -40.08
N ASP A 571 1.94 22.21 -38.91
CA ASP A 571 3.24 21.54 -38.71
C ASP A 571 4.40 22.24 -39.45
N PHE A 572 4.43 23.57 -39.41
CA PHE A 572 5.54 24.42 -39.84
C PHE A 572 6.41 24.78 -38.63
N ASP A 573 7.65 25.24 -38.84
CA ASP A 573 8.59 25.55 -37.75
C ASP A 573 8.53 27.07 -37.49
N PRO A 574 7.86 27.54 -36.40
CA PRO A 574 7.66 28.98 -36.16
C PRO A 574 8.95 29.77 -35.92
N TYR A 575 10.10 29.09 -35.90
CA TYR A 575 11.42 29.67 -35.71
C TYR A 575 12.29 29.59 -36.99
N ASP A 576 11.79 29.06 -38.10
CA ASP A 576 12.49 28.96 -39.39
C ASP A 576 11.77 29.68 -40.53
N ALA A 577 12.10 30.97 -40.69
CA ALA A 577 11.57 31.87 -41.71
C ALA A 577 11.75 31.43 -43.18
N ALA A 578 12.41 30.30 -43.43
CA ALA A 578 12.52 29.70 -44.75
C ALA A 578 11.28 28.90 -45.15
N ASP A 579 10.49 28.39 -44.20
CA ASP A 579 9.39 27.49 -44.48
C ASP A 579 8.21 28.18 -45.18
N ARG A 580 8.04 29.49 -45.00
CA ARG A 580 7.09 30.33 -45.76
C ARG A 580 7.23 30.25 -47.26
N MET A 581 8.41 29.88 -47.75
CA MET A 581 8.75 29.75 -49.17
C MET A 581 8.52 28.34 -49.72
N PHE A 582 8.13 27.38 -48.88
CA PHE A 582 7.78 26.04 -49.31
C PHE A 582 6.36 25.98 -49.84
N ASP A 583 6.18 25.15 -50.86
CA ASP A 583 4.91 24.76 -51.46
C ASP A 583 4.66 23.32 -50.97
N THR A 584 3.92 23.22 -49.87
CA THR A 584 3.86 22.00 -49.06
C THR A 584 2.96 20.94 -49.69
N ASP A 585 1.86 21.35 -50.33
CA ASP A 585 0.88 20.46 -50.96
C ASP A 585 1.12 20.29 -52.48
N GLY A 586 1.99 21.11 -53.08
CA GLY A 586 2.40 21.01 -54.48
C GLY A 586 1.43 21.64 -55.47
N ASP A 587 0.58 22.57 -55.01
CA ASP A 587 -0.41 23.28 -55.83
C ASP A 587 0.21 24.45 -56.64
N GLY A 588 1.44 24.84 -56.32
CA GLY A 588 2.19 25.94 -56.94
C GLY A 588 2.14 27.27 -56.18
N HIS A 589 1.54 27.31 -55.00
CA HIS A 589 1.51 28.42 -54.04
C HIS A 589 2.42 28.08 -52.85
N VAL A 590 3.04 29.10 -52.27
CA VAL A 590 3.89 28.89 -51.08
C VAL A 590 3.09 29.17 -49.81
N ASN A 591 3.48 28.56 -48.70
CA ASN A 591 2.82 28.68 -47.39
C ASN A 591 2.46 30.14 -47.03
N TYR A 592 3.37 31.11 -47.25
CA TYR A 592 3.08 32.53 -47.01
C TYR A 592 1.88 33.06 -47.80
N CYS A 593 1.79 32.66 -49.06
CA CYS A 593 0.71 33.10 -49.94
C CYS A 593 -0.62 32.49 -49.54
N GLU A 594 -0.59 31.28 -49.02
CA GLU A 594 -1.78 30.60 -48.51
C GLU A 594 -2.24 31.20 -47.19
N TYR A 595 -1.32 31.46 -46.26
CA TYR A 595 -1.60 32.20 -45.03
C TYR A 595 -2.25 33.56 -45.32
N LYS A 596 -1.71 34.29 -46.30
CA LYS A 596 -2.22 35.62 -46.70
C LYS A 596 -3.65 35.59 -47.27
N TRP A 597 -4.02 34.47 -47.90
CA TRP A 597 -5.31 34.32 -48.57
C TRP A 597 -6.22 33.29 -47.88
N ASP A 598 -5.89 32.90 -46.66
CA ASP A 598 -6.68 32.00 -45.81
C ASP A 598 -7.00 30.66 -46.47
N THR A 599 -6.05 30.14 -47.27
CA THR A 599 -6.16 28.83 -47.93
C THR A 599 -5.46 27.73 -47.11
N ASN A 600 -5.70 26.45 -47.46
CA ASN A 600 -5.19 25.32 -46.69
C ASN A 600 -3.90 24.76 -47.34
N PRO A 601 -2.71 24.99 -46.73
CA PRO A 601 -1.40 24.62 -47.29
C PRO A 601 -1.08 23.13 -47.28
N ARG A 602 -2.04 22.31 -46.84
CA ARG A 602 -1.96 20.86 -46.85
C ARG A 602 -2.94 20.23 -47.83
N ASP A 603 -3.78 21.02 -48.50
CA ASP A 603 -4.80 20.54 -49.43
C ASP A 603 -4.63 21.13 -50.85
N PRO A 604 -4.14 20.33 -51.82
CA PRO A 604 -3.79 20.82 -53.17
C PRO A 604 -4.99 21.27 -54.02
N ILE A 605 -6.22 21.20 -53.49
CA ILE A 605 -7.42 21.77 -54.12
C ILE A 605 -7.89 23.07 -53.44
N SER A 606 -7.23 23.51 -52.36
CA SER A 606 -7.52 24.71 -51.59
C SER A 606 -6.46 25.78 -51.84
N PHE A 607 -6.67 26.59 -52.89
CA PHE A 607 -5.65 27.50 -53.39
C PHE A 607 -6.19 28.90 -53.65
N PRO A 608 -5.33 29.94 -53.65
CA PRO A 608 -5.74 31.31 -53.92
C PRO A 608 -6.42 31.48 -55.30
N GLY A 609 -7.56 32.17 -55.32
CA GLY A 609 -8.41 32.40 -56.48
C GLY A 609 -7.86 33.39 -57.52
N GLN A 610 -8.57 33.51 -58.65
CA GLN A 610 -8.19 34.47 -59.71
C GLN A 610 -8.38 35.92 -59.25
N GLY A 611 -7.28 36.56 -58.87
CA GLY A 611 -7.23 37.96 -58.40
C GLY A 611 -6.46 38.14 -57.09
N GLU A 612 -6.18 37.03 -56.41
CA GLU A 612 -5.50 36.97 -55.12
C GLU A 612 -3.99 36.92 -55.33
N LEU A 613 -3.43 38.08 -55.68
CA LEU A 613 -2.01 38.21 -55.96
C LEU A 613 -1.19 38.18 -54.67
N CYS A 614 -0.28 37.22 -54.58
CA CYS A 614 0.74 37.17 -53.56
C CYS A 614 2.13 37.39 -54.18
N ASP A 615 2.95 38.21 -53.52
CA ASP A 615 4.38 38.32 -53.80
C ASP A 615 5.09 37.69 -52.60
N PRO A 616 5.66 36.48 -52.73
CA PRO A 616 6.29 35.78 -51.62
C PRO A 616 7.62 36.41 -51.18
N PHE A 617 8.09 37.45 -51.89
CA PHE A 617 9.31 38.18 -51.56
C PHE A 617 9.04 39.63 -51.09
N ALA A 618 7.77 39.99 -50.91
CA ALA A 618 7.36 41.28 -50.36
C ALA A 618 7.51 41.29 -48.84
#